data_AF-A0A9Q2P8Q4-F1
#
_entry.id   AF-A0A9Q2P8Q4-F1
#
_cell.length_a   1.000
_cell.length_b   1.000
_cell.length_c   1.000
_cell.angle_alpha   90.00
_cell.angle_beta   90.00
_cell.angle_gamma   90.00
#
_symmetry.space_group_name_H-M   'P 1'
#
loop_
_entity.id
_entity.type
_entity.pdbx_description
1 polymer ?
#
loop_
_entity_poly.entity_id
_entity_poly.type
_entity_poly.pdbx_seq_one_letter_code
_entity_poly.pdbx_strand_id
1 'polypeptide(L)'
;MSTAEQIIAEHRVSYTFDGEGSCTCGEKVSQPDHAAHVVAALTKAGKAIVELPEADETVPETEDENSRAIWSADGGHVTVFGDGALEMGIPYRFNVEADEARAVAAALLAAARVAEGGDQP
;
A
#
# COMPACT_ATOMS: atom_id res chain seq x y z
N MET A 1 -5.33 3.64 21.24
CA MET A 1 -5.70 3.35 19.83
C MET A 1 -5.08 2.03 19.45
N SER A 2 -5.86 1.12 18.86
CA SER A 2 -5.33 -0.14 18.36
C SER A 2 -4.51 0.09 17.08
N THR A 3 -3.46 -0.70 16.88
CA THR A 3 -2.70 -0.72 15.63
C THR A 3 -3.49 -1.46 14.54
N ALA A 4 -3.08 -1.32 13.27
CA ALA A 4 -3.73 -2.04 12.18
C ALA A 4 -3.57 -3.56 12.35
N GLU A 5 -2.40 -4.01 12.80
CA GLU A 5 -2.08 -5.41 13.08
C GLU A 5 -2.96 -5.98 14.19
N GLN A 6 -3.21 -5.21 15.25
CA GLN A 6 -4.10 -5.61 16.34
C GLN A 6 -5.54 -5.80 15.83
N ILE A 7 -6.05 -4.86 15.03
CA ILE A 7 -7.38 -4.96 14.43
C ILE A 7 -7.46 -6.20 13.52
N ILE A 8 -6.49 -6.39 12.62
CA ILE A 8 -6.45 -7.56 11.74
C ILE A 8 -6.37 -8.87 12.55
N ALA A 9 -5.61 -8.89 13.66
CA ALA A 9 -5.51 -10.06 14.52
C ALA A 9 -6.81 -10.38 15.27
N GLU A 10 -7.57 -9.36 15.69
CA GLU A 10 -8.89 -9.50 16.31
C GLU A 10 -9.96 -9.96 15.32
N HIS A 11 -9.76 -9.68 14.03
CA HIS A 11 -10.65 -10.07 12.94
C HIS A 11 -10.10 -11.25 12.12
N ARG A 12 -9.71 -12.35 12.77
CA ARG A 12 -9.35 -13.60 12.08
C ARG A 12 -10.62 -14.42 11.78
N VAL A 13 -10.57 -15.23 10.73
CA VAL A 13 -11.60 -16.27 10.52
C VAL A 13 -11.33 -17.44 11.45
N SER A 14 -12.34 -17.82 12.22
CA SER A 14 -12.40 -19.14 12.85
C SER A 14 -13.26 -20.07 11.99
N TYR A 15 -12.75 -21.26 11.71
CA TYR A 15 -13.45 -22.27 10.92
C TYR A 15 -14.13 -23.25 11.87
N THR A 16 -15.43 -23.46 11.68
CA THR A 16 -16.09 -24.67 12.17
C THR A 16 -16.00 -25.77 11.09
N PHE A 17 -16.09 -27.03 11.50
CA PHE A 17 -15.98 -28.20 10.61
C PHE A 17 -17.05 -28.22 9.50
N ASP A 18 -18.11 -27.42 9.65
CA ASP A 18 -19.28 -27.36 8.77
C ASP A 18 -19.16 -26.28 7.66
N GLY A 19 -17.99 -25.64 7.52
CA GLY A 19 -17.76 -24.62 6.49
C GLY A 19 -18.33 -23.23 6.82
N GLU A 20 -18.99 -23.08 7.98
CA GLU A 20 -19.37 -21.78 8.52
C GLU A 20 -18.15 -21.13 9.19
N GLY A 21 -17.54 -20.18 8.47
CA GLY A 21 -16.54 -19.27 9.04
C GLY A 21 -17.23 -18.17 9.84
N SER A 22 -16.78 -17.93 11.07
CA SER A 22 -17.17 -16.73 11.83
C SER A 22 -15.95 -15.89 12.14
N CYS A 23 -16.11 -14.57 12.18
CA CYS A 23 -15.02 -13.68 12.55
C CYS A 23 -14.78 -13.78 14.06
N THR A 24 -13.52 -13.81 14.50
CA THR A 24 -13.15 -13.89 15.92
C THR A 24 -13.57 -12.68 16.74
N CYS A 25 -13.99 -11.59 16.09
CA CYS A 25 -14.57 -10.42 16.74
C CYS A 25 -16.01 -10.66 17.26
N GLY A 26 -16.62 -11.81 16.92
CA GLY A 26 -17.98 -12.19 17.32
C GLY A 26 -19.07 -11.87 16.29
N GLU A 27 -18.74 -11.21 15.17
CA GLU A 27 -19.69 -11.00 14.07
C GLU A 27 -19.78 -12.22 13.15
N LYS A 28 -21.02 -12.54 12.75
CA LYS A 28 -21.29 -13.54 11.72
C LYS A 28 -21.08 -12.89 10.35
N VAL A 29 -19.99 -13.27 9.69
CA VAL A 29 -19.62 -12.77 8.37
C VAL A 29 -19.33 -13.97 7.49
N SER A 30 -19.87 -13.97 6.27
CA SER A 30 -19.57 -15.04 5.32
C SER A 30 -18.08 -14.96 4.91
N GLN A 31 -17.50 -16.09 4.49
CA GLN A 31 -16.11 -16.09 4.01
C GLN A 31 -15.81 -15.05 2.92
N PRO A 32 -16.61 -14.91 1.84
CA PRO A 32 -16.33 -13.91 0.81
C PRO A 32 -16.44 -12.47 1.35
N ASP A 33 -17.22 -12.22 2.39
CA ASP A 33 -17.41 -10.87 2.96
C ASP A 33 -16.36 -10.52 4.04
N HIS A 34 -15.53 -11.48 4.46
CA HIS A 34 -14.62 -11.27 5.58
C HIS A 34 -13.57 -10.18 5.31
N ALA A 35 -13.03 -10.10 4.09
CA ALA A 35 -12.07 -9.05 3.73
C ALA A 35 -12.71 -7.66 3.83
N ALA A 36 -13.96 -7.50 3.35
CA ALA A 36 -14.71 -6.26 3.47
C ALA A 36 -14.99 -5.89 4.94
N HIS A 37 -15.28 -6.89 5.78
CA HIS A 37 -15.46 -6.70 7.22
C HIS A 37 -14.19 -6.17 7.91
N VAL A 38 -13.01 -6.71 7.58
CA VAL A 38 -11.72 -6.22 8.12
C VAL A 38 -11.45 -4.78 7.68
N VAL A 39 -11.69 -4.45 6.40
CA VAL A 39 -11.53 -3.08 5.88
C VAL A 39 -12.47 -2.10 6.58
N ALA A 40 -13.72 -2.50 6.85
CA ALA A 40 -14.67 -1.69 7.60
C ALA A 40 -14.18 -1.44 9.04
N ALA A 41 -13.61 -2.44 9.71
CA ALA A 41 -13.04 -2.28 11.05
C ALA A 41 -11.86 -1.31 11.09
N LEU A 42 -10.93 -1.42 10.11
CA LEU A 42 -9.81 -0.49 9.96
C LEU A 42 -10.29 0.95 9.75
N THR A 43 -11.29 1.13 8.87
CA THR A 43 -11.88 2.44 8.58
C THR A 43 -12.57 3.03 9.81
N LYS A 44 -13.33 2.22 10.56
CA LYS A 44 -13.99 2.62 11.82
C LYS A 44 -13.00 3.02 12.90
N ALA A 45 -11.80 2.42 12.91
CA ALA A 45 -10.69 2.80 13.78
C ALA A 45 -9.91 4.03 13.30
N GLY A 46 -10.35 4.69 12.23
CA GLY A 46 -9.72 5.88 11.67
C GLY A 46 -8.47 5.59 10.83
N LYS A 47 -8.27 4.35 10.37
CA LYS A 47 -7.18 4.02 9.44
C LYS A 47 -7.62 4.37 8.02
N ALA A 48 -6.72 5.02 7.27
CA ALA A 48 -6.89 5.23 5.84
C ALA A 48 -6.34 4.01 5.09
N ILE A 49 -7.12 3.49 4.14
CA ILE A 49 -6.65 2.50 3.18
C ILE A 49 -6.24 3.26 1.92
N VAL A 50 -5.00 3.09 1.49
CA VAL A 50 -4.43 3.77 0.33
C VAL A 50 -4.01 2.69 -0.66
N GLU A 51 -4.56 2.75 -1.87
CA GLU A 51 -4.08 1.95 -2.98
C GLU A 51 -2.75 2.57 -3.46
N LEU A 52 -1.73 1.74 -3.58
CA LEU A 52 -0.41 2.17 -4.03
C LEU A 52 -0.33 2.00 -5.55
N PRO A 53 0.19 2.99 -6.29
CA PRO A 53 0.40 2.85 -7.72
C PRO A 53 1.54 1.86 -8.01
N GLU A 54 1.39 1.11 -9.10
CA GLU A 54 2.52 0.43 -9.74
C GLU A 54 3.53 1.47 -10.26
N ALA A 55 4.78 1.05 -10.47
CA ALA A 55 5.74 1.91 -11.15
C ALA A 55 5.35 2.07 -12.63
N ASP A 56 5.50 3.27 -13.16
CA ASP A 56 5.28 3.52 -14.59
C ASP A 56 6.36 2.85 -15.45
N GLU A 57 7.56 2.71 -14.89
CA GLU A 57 8.71 2.08 -15.54
C GLU A 57 9.52 1.27 -14.52
N THR A 58 9.87 0.03 -14.89
CA THR A 58 10.81 -0.81 -14.17
C THR A 58 11.95 -1.20 -15.10
N VAL A 59 13.17 -0.84 -14.72
CA VAL A 59 14.40 -1.17 -15.45
C VAL A 59 15.10 -2.30 -14.67
N PRO A 60 15.34 -3.47 -15.29
CA PRO A 60 16.06 -4.56 -14.63
C PRO A 60 17.54 -4.22 -14.46
N GLU A 61 18.19 -4.94 -13.55
CA GLU A 61 19.63 -4.81 -13.32
C GLU A 61 20.40 -5.33 -14.54
N THR A 62 21.43 -4.60 -14.94
CA THR A 62 22.40 -5.02 -15.96
C THR A 62 23.81 -4.97 -15.38
N GLU A 63 24.81 -5.50 -16.08
CA GLU A 63 26.21 -5.50 -15.59
C GLU A 63 26.74 -4.09 -15.29
N ASP A 64 26.21 -3.06 -15.96
CA ASP A 64 26.67 -1.66 -15.86
C ASP A 64 25.61 -0.70 -15.25
N GLU A 65 24.39 -1.16 -14.99
CA GLU A 65 23.30 -0.32 -14.47
C GLU A 65 22.52 -1.01 -13.34
N ASN A 66 22.36 -0.31 -12.22
CA ASN A 66 21.45 -0.74 -11.15
C ASN A 66 20.01 -0.81 -11.68
N SER A 67 19.27 -1.83 -11.23
CA SER A 67 17.82 -1.84 -11.47
C SER A 67 17.17 -0.60 -10.86
N ARG A 68 16.03 -0.19 -11.39
CA ARG A 68 15.23 0.90 -10.81
C ARG A 68 13.75 0.78 -11.12
N ALA A 69 12.93 1.25 -10.19
CA ALA A 69 11.49 1.46 -10.37
C ALA A 69 11.21 2.96 -10.31
N ILE A 70 10.37 3.46 -11.24
CA ILE A 70 10.09 4.89 -11.42
C ILE A 70 8.58 5.13 -11.33
N TRP A 71 8.19 6.06 -10.47
CA TRP A 71 6.84 6.60 -10.39
C TRP A 71 6.87 8.06 -10.82
N SER A 72 6.12 8.38 -11.86
CA SER A 72 5.96 9.70 -12.41
C SER A 72 4.90 10.44 -11.59
N ALA A 73 5.24 11.67 -11.20
CA ALA A 73 4.27 12.65 -10.75
C ALA A 73 4.17 13.73 -11.82
N ASP A 74 3.11 14.54 -11.79
CA ASP A 74 3.02 15.64 -12.75
C ASP A 74 4.25 16.57 -12.62
N GLY A 75 5.07 16.59 -13.67
CA GLY A 75 6.34 17.31 -13.76
C GLY A 75 7.46 16.83 -12.84
N GLY A 76 7.35 15.64 -12.27
CA GLY A 76 8.35 15.08 -11.36
C GLY A 76 8.39 13.56 -11.34
N HIS A 77 9.24 13.00 -10.47
CA HIS A 77 9.38 11.56 -10.33
C HIS A 77 9.93 11.15 -8.96
N VAL A 78 9.69 9.89 -8.62
CA VAL A 78 10.32 9.16 -7.53
C VAL A 78 10.95 7.91 -8.14
N THR A 79 12.23 7.67 -7.85
CA THR A 79 12.96 6.51 -8.34
C THR A 79 13.62 5.77 -7.17
N VAL A 80 13.40 4.47 -7.12
CA VAL A 80 14.09 3.57 -6.18
C VAL A 80 15.01 2.67 -6.99
N PHE A 81 16.29 2.66 -6.63
CA PHE A 81 17.29 1.80 -7.25
C PHE A 81 17.38 0.45 -6.51
N GLY A 82 17.85 -0.59 -7.20
CA GLY A 82 18.00 -1.94 -6.65
C GLY A 82 18.98 -2.05 -5.48
N ASP A 83 19.88 -1.07 -5.32
CA ASP A 83 20.78 -0.95 -4.17
C ASP A 83 20.15 -0.21 -2.97
N GLY A 84 18.88 0.18 -3.09
CA GLY A 84 18.12 0.91 -2.09
C GLY A 84 18.33 2.43 -2.12
N ALA A 85 19.09 2.97 -3.08
CA ALA A 85 19.17 4.41 -3.26
C ALA A 85 17.82 4.99 -3.71
N LEU A 86 17.54 6.23 -3.30
CA LEU A 86 16.33 6.97 -3.64
C LEU A 86 16.70 8.27 -4.36
N GLU A 87 16.14 8.48 -5.54
CA GLU A 87 16.17 9.76 -6.24
C GLU A 87 14.76 10.33 -6.32
N MET A 88 14.63 11.64 -6.12
CA MET A 88 13.34 12.33 -6.23
C MET A 88 13.53 13.67 -6.94
N GLY A 89 12.73 13.89 -7.97
CA GLY A 89 12.58 15.19 -8.61
C GLY A 89 11.14 15.66 -8.48
N ILE A 90 10.78 16.38 -7.42
CA ILE A 90 9.42 16.92 -7.27
C ILE A 90 9.44 18.44 -7.51
N PRO A 91 8.76 18.96 -8.54
CA PRO A 91 8.75 20.39 -8.82
C PRO A 91 7.98 21.14 -7.73
N TYR A 92 8.48 22.32 -7.34
CA TYR A 92 7.74 23.21 -6.46
C TYR A 92 6.56 23.83 -7.22
N ARG A 93 5.33 23.59 -6.73
CA ARG A 93 4.09 24.03 -7.37
C ARG A 93 3.19 24.79 -6.40
N PHE A 94 2.39 25.70 -6.93
CA PHE A 94 1.33 26.40 -6.21
C PHE A 94 -0.04 25.87 -6.66
N ASN A 95 -1.04 25.93 -5.79
CA ASN A 95 -2.41 25.50 -6.07
C ASN A 95 -2.52 24.03 -6.48
N VAL A 96 -1.74 23.15 -5.84
CA VAL A 96 -1.82 21.71 -6.04
C VAL A 96 -3.18 21.21 -5.57
N GLU A 97 -3.89 20.50 -6.43
CA GLU A 97 -5.18 19.91 -6.10
C GLU A 97 -5.01 18.72 -5.14
N ALA A 98 -6.04 18.41 -4.34
CA ALA A 98 -5.95 17.35 -3.34
C ALA A 98 -5.61 15.98 -3.93
N ASP A 99 -6.09 15.68 -5.14
CA ASP A 99 -5.82 14.41 -5.82
C ASP A 99 -4.37 14.32 -6.32
N GLU A 100 -3.79 15.43 -6.77
CA GLU A 100 -2.38 15.51 -7.16
C GLU A 100 -1.46 15.30 -5.95
N ALA A 101 -1.79 15.91 -4.80
CA ALA A 101 -1.07 15.70 -3.55
C ALA A 101 -1.14 14.23 -3.09
N ARG A 102 -2.29 13.56 -3.24
CA ARG A 102 -2.45 12.13 -2.94
C ARG A 102 -1.62 11.26 -3.86
N ALA A 103 -1.57 11.56 -5.16
CA ALA A 103 -0.78 10.81 -6.12
C ALA A 103 0.72 10.83 -5.77
N VAL A 104 1.27 12.01 -5.46
CA VAL A 104 2.67 12.15 -5.02
C VAL A 104 2.92 11.38 -3.73
N ALA A 105 2.03 11.50 -2.74
CA ALA A 105 2.17 10.76 -1.48
C ALA A 105 2.10 9.24 -1.69
N ALA A 106 1.22 8.76 -2.56
CA ALA A 106 1.09 7.34 -2.87
C ALA A 106 2.33 6.81 -3.62
N ALA A 107 2.89 7.58 -4.55
CA ALA A 107 4.16 7.26 -5.21
C ALA A 107 5.32 7.14 -4.21
N LEU A 108 5.41 8.06 -3.23
CA LEU A 108 6.42 7.98 -2.17
C LEU A 108 6.23 6.76 -1.26
N LEU A 109 4.98 6.40 -0.93
CA LEU A 109 4.68 5.21 -0.14
C LEU A 109 4.98 3.91 -0.92
N ALA A 110 4.68 3.87 -2.22
CA ALA A 110 5.01 2.75 -3.10
C ALA A 110 6.54 2.57 -3.20
N ALA A 111 7.27 3.67 -3.40
CA ALA A 111 8.73 3.69 -3.40
C ALA A 111 9.31 3.19 -2.07
N ALA A 112 8.79 3.66 -0.93
CA ALA A 112 9.23 3.20 0.39
C ALA A 112 9.04 1.68 0.56
N ARG A 113 7.90 1.14 0.14
CA ARG A 113 7.62 -0.31 0.19
C ARG A 113 8.64 -1.12 -0.62
N VAL A 114 8.99 -0.67 -1.81
CA VAL A 114 10.01 -1.34 -2.65
C VAL A 114 11.39 -1.24 -1.99
N ALA A 115 11.75 -0.09 -1.42
CA ALA A 115 13.01 0.07 -0.70
C ALA A 115 13.11 -0.82 0.56
N GLU A 116 11.99 -1.15 1.18
CA GLU A 116 11.90 -2.13 2.28
C GLU A 116 12.02 -3.59 1.81
N GLY A 117 12.16 -3.83 0.51
CA GLY A 117 12.21 -5.16 -0.10
C GLY A 117 10.82 -5.79 -0.31
N GLY A 118 9.75 -5.00 -0.23
CA GLY A 118 8.41 -5.44 -0.54
C GLY A 118 8.14 -5.52 -2.04
N ASP A 119 7.23 -6.40 -2.44
CA ASP A 119 6.77 -6.49 -3.83
C ASP A 119 6.06 -5.20 -4.26
N GLN A 120 6.15 -4.89 -5.56
CA GLN A 120 5.29 -3.90 -6.19
C GLN A 120 3.82 -4.37 -6.13
N PRO A 121 2.86 -3.44 -6.01
CA PRO A 121 1.42 -3.75 -6.01
C PRO A 121 0.99 -4.57 -7.23
#